data_AF-A0A5J4E132-F1
#
_entry.id   AF-A0A5J4E132-F1
#
_cell.length_a   1.000
_cell.length_b   1.000
_cell.length_c   1.000
_cell.angle_alpha   90.00
_cell.angle_beta   90.00
_cell.angle_gamma   90.00
#
_symmetry.space_group_name_H-M   'P 1'
#
loop_
_entity.id
_entity.type
_entity.pdbx_description
1 polymer ?
#
loop_
_entity_poly.entity_id
_entity_poly.type
_entity_poly.pdbx_seq_one_letter_code
_entity_poly.pdbx_strand_id
1 'polypeptide(L)'
;MERYETPTAASAMERYFDIARKFNMDPAQMALQFISTRPFVTSSIIGATNLEQLKTNIESIQIDVPEAMLREIDETHLIYSNPCP
;
A
#
# COMPACT_ATOMS: atom_id res chain seq x y z
N MET A 1 -15.60 7.73 11.46
CA MET A 1 -14.19 7.77 11.00
C MET A 1 -13.45 6.68 11.78
N GLU A 2 -13.87 5.41 11.64
CA GLU A 2 -13.43 4.32 12.54
C GLU A 2 -12.80 3.13 11.79
N ARG A 3 -12.99 3.03 10.46
CA ARG A 3 -12.65 1.81 9.70
C ARG A 3 -11.16 1.46 9.71
N TYR A 4 -10.27 2.45 9.75
CA TYR A 4 -8.82 2.26 9.70
C TYR A 4 -8.10 2.56 11.03
N GLU A 5 -8.85 2.63 12.13
CA GLU A 5 -8.34 2.99 13.46
C GLU A 5 -8.48 1.82 14.47
N THR A 6 -8.34 0.58 13.99
CA THR A 6 -8.37 -0.60 14.88
C THR A 6 -7.08 -0.69 15.71
N PRO A 7 -7.07 -1.42 16.84
CA PRO A 7 -5.90 -1.46 17.74
C PRO A 7 -4.59 -1.88 17.07
N THR A 8 -4.65 -2.69 16.01
CA THR A 8 -3.47 -3.16 15.27
C THR A 8 -3.20 -2.37 13.98
N ALA A 9 -4.12 -1.50 13.55
CA ALA A 9 -4.00 -0.77 12.29
C ALA A 9 -2.77 0.13 12.26
N ALA A 10 -2.51 0.86 13.35
CA ALA A 10 -1.36 1.76 13.45
C ALA A 10 -0.03 1.01 13.30
N SER A 11 0.13 -0.12 13.99
CA SER A 11 1.33 -0.96 13.89
C SER A 11 1.49 -1.59 12.50
N ALA A 12 0.39 -2.00 11.87
CA ALA A 12 0.42 -2.52 10.50
C ALA A 12 0.84 -1.42 9.51
N MET A 13 0.28 -0.21 9.63
CA MET A 13 0.63 0.94 8.78
C MET A 13 2.11 1.32 8.93
N GLU A 14 2.62 1.37 10.17
CA GLU A 14 4.03 1.67 10.43
C GLU A 14 4.96 0.66 9.73
N ARG A 15 4.63 -0.63 9.80
CA ARG A 15 5.38 -1.70 9.12
C ARG A 15 5.37 -1.53 7.60
N TYR A 16 4.24 -1.20 7.00
CA TYR A 16 4.18 -0.93 5.56
C TYR A 16 4.93 0.35 5.18
N PHE A 17 4.95 1.38 6.03
CA PHE A 17 5.76 2.58 5.83
C PHE A 17 7.26 2.30 5.93
N ASP A 18 7.69 1.39 6.80
CA ASP A 18 9.08 0.93 6.86
C ASP A 18 9.49 0.22 5.57
N ILE A 19 8.62 -0.64 5.02
CA ILE A 19 8.87 -1.33 3.74
C ILE A 19 9.00 -0.30 2.62
N ALA A 20 8.04 0.62 2.47
CA ALA A 20 8.09 1.66 1.45
C ALA A 20 9.40 2.48 1.52
N ARG A 21 9.80 2.88 2.73
CA ARG A 21 11.07 3.59 2.96
C ARG A 21 12.30 2.76 2.58
N LYS A 22 12.32 1.47 2.92
CA LYS A 22 13.42 0.55 2.58
C LYS A 22 13.65 0.44 1.07
N PHE A 23 12.58 0.50 0.29
CA PHE A 23 12.63 0.46 -1.17
C PHE A 23 12.63 1.85 -1.83
N ASN A 24 12.73 2.93 -1.04
CA ASN A 24 12.74 4.32 -1.50
C ASN A 24 11.50 4.69 -2.35
N MET A 25 10.32 4.28 -1.88
CA MET A 25 9.04 4.51 -2.53
C MET A 25 8.09 5.33 -1.66
N ASP A 26 7.18 6.04 -2.32
CA ASP A 26 6.03 6.62 -1.64
C ASP A 26 5.08 5.49 -1.17
N PRO A 27 4.59 5.51 0.08
CA PRO A 27 3.72 4.47 0.59
C PRO A 27 2.38 4.33 -0.15
N ALA A 28 1.81 5.43 -0.64
CA ALA A 28 0.57 5.39 -1.42
C ALA A 28 0.83 4.75 -2.78
N GLN A 29 1.96 5.07 -3.42
CA GLN A 29 2.36 4.41 -4.66
C GLN A 29 2.58 2.91 -4.49
N MET A 30 3.28 2.50 -3.43
CA MET A 30 3.48 1.09 -3.10
C MET A 30 2.14 0.36 -2.93
N ALA A 31 1.19 0.94 -2.18
CA ALA A 31 -0.11 0.35 -1.93
C ALA A 31 -0.95 0.23 -3.23
N LEU A 32 -0.96 1.27 -4.06
CA LEU A 32 -1.69 1.29 -5.33
C LEU A 32 -1.11 0.30 -6.34
N GLN A 33 0.21 0.19 -6.41
CA GLN A 33 0.84 -0.75 -7.32
C GLN A 33 0.73 -2.19 -6.82
N PHE A 34 0.73 -2.43 -5.51
CA PHE A 34 0.45 -3.75 -4.98
C PHE A 34 -0.93 -4.27 -5.45
N ILE A 35 -1.98 -3.45 -5.37
CA ILE A 35 -3.32 -3.87 -5.79
C ILE A 35 -3.44 -4.00 -7.32
N SER A 36 -2.78 -3.13 -8.10
CA SER A 36 -2.84 -3.16 -9.57
C SER A 36 -2.24 -4.43 -10.16
N THR A 37 -1.25 -5.03 -9.48
CA THR A 37 -0.59 -6.28 -9.92
C THR A 37 -1.41 -7.55 -9.62
N ARG A 38 -2.55 -7.45 -8.91
CA ARG A 38 -3.36 -8.63 -8.57
C ARG A 38 -4.23 -9.04 -9.75
N PRO A 39 -4.27 -10.33 -10.14
CA PRO A 39 -4.94 -10.79 -11.36
C PRO A 39 -6.47 -10.62 -11.36
N PHE A 40 -7.08 -10.40 -10.19
CA PHE A 40 -8.52 -10.20 -10.02
C PHE A 40 -8.93 -8.72 -9.97
N VAL A 41 -7.99 -7.78 -10.10
CA VAL A 41 -8.26 -6.34 -10.08
C VAL A 41 -8.21 -5.80 -11.51
N THR A 42 -9.36 -5.35 -12.03
CA THR A 42 -9.45 -4.73 -13.38
C THR A 42 -9.05 -3.26 -13.35
N SER A 43 -9.41 -2.55 -12.29
CA SER A 43 -9.15 -1.12 -12.13
C SER A 43 -9.16 -0.74 -10.64
N SER A 44 -8.42 0.31 -10.31
CA SER A 44 -8.31 0.85 -8.95
C SER A 44 -8.93 2.24 -8.88
N ILE A 45 -9.86 2.44 -7.95
CA ILE A 45 -10.46 3.75 -7.70
C ILE A 45 -9.54 4.51 -6.74
N ILE A 46 -8.97 5.62 -7.20
CA ILE A 46 -8.09 6.47 -6.40
C ILE A 46 -8.83 7.71 -5.87
N GLY A 47 -8.51 8.12 -4.64
CA GLY A 47 -8.99 9.36 -4.05
C GLY A 47 -7.85 10.37 -3.90
N ALA A 48 -8.10 11.63 -4.25
CA ALA A 48 -7.17 12.74 -4.08
C ALA A 48 -7.95 14.03 -3.82
N THR A 49 -7.47 14.86 -2.91
CA THR A 49 -8.04 16.19 -2.63
C THR A 49 -7.26 17.34 -3.26
N ASN A 50 -6.11 17.02 -3.87
CA ASN A 50 -5.28 17.98 -4.60
C ASN A 50 -4.56 17.30 -5.78
N LEU A 51 -3.98 18.13 -6.67
CA LEU A 51 -3.32 17.66 -7.90
C LEU A 51 -2.02 16.90 -7.64
N GLU A 52 -1.31 17.21 -6.55
CA GLU A 52 -0.07 16.51 -6.20
C GLU A 52 -0.34 15.07 -5.81
N GLN A 53 -1.33 14.83 -4.94
CA GLN A 53 -1.81 13.50 -4.60
C GLN A 53 -2.30 12.73 -5.82
N LEU A 54 -3.07 13.39 -6.70
CA LEU A 54 -3.55 12.76 -7.93
C LEU A 54 -2.38 12.32 -8.81
N LYS A 55 -1.37 13.18 -8.97
CA LYS A 55 -0.16 12.89 -9.74
C LYS A 55 0.59 11.71 -9.13
N THR A 56 0.91 11.75 -7.84
CA THR A 56 1.58 10.66 -7.12
C THR A 56 0.83 9.34 -7.29
N ASN A 57 -0.50 9.35 -7.12
CA ASN A 57 -1.34 8.17 -7.25
C ASN A 57 -1.34 7.58 -8.66
N ILE A 58 -1.40 8.42 -9.71
CA ILE A 58 -1.37 7.94 -11.11
C ILE A 58 0.01 7.38 -11.47
N GLU A 59 1.08 8.01 -11.00
CA GLU A 59 2.46 7.56 -11.26
C GLU A 59 2.79 6.20 -10.62
N SER A 60 1.95 5.70 -9.69
CA SER A 60 2.11 4.37 -9.08
C SER A 60 2.24 3.23 -10.09
N ILE A 61 1.60 3.34 -11.26
CA ILE A 61 1.64 2.30 -12.31
C ILE A 61 3.02 2.06 -12.90
N GLN A 62 3.93 3.05 -12.76
CA GLN A 62 5.28 3.02 -13.33
C GLN A 62 6.30 2.38 -12.39
N ILE A 63 5.89 2.02 -11.17
CA ILE A 63 6.78 1.51 -10.15
C ILE A 63 6.79 -0.02 -10.18
N ASP A 64 7.97 -0.59 -10.07
CA ASP A 64 8.12 -2.04 -9.93
C ASP A 64 7.92 -2.46 -8.48
N VAL A 65 7.21 -3.58 -8.27
CA VAL A 65 7.07 -4.21 -6.96
C VAL A 65 7.95 -5.46 -6.96
N PRO A 66 9.22 -5.37 -6.54
CA PRO A 66 10.14 -6.49 -6.61
C PRO A 66 9.69 -7.62 -5.69
N GLU A 67 10.05 -8.86 -6.03
CA GLU A 67 9.69 -10.04 -5.25
C GLU A 67 10.11 -9.93 -3.77
N ALA A 68 11.25 -9.28 -3.50
CA ALA A 68 11.70 -9.01 -2.14
C ALA A 68 10.70 -8.14 -1.34
N MET A 69 10.12 -7.12 -1.97
CA MET A 69 9.09 -6.29 -1.35
C MET A 69 7.82 -7.09 -1.11
N LEU A 70 7.40 -7.92 -2.08
CA LEU A 70 6.22 -8.79 -1.92
C LEU A 70 6.37 -9.72 -0.72
N ARG A 71 7.55 -10.31 -0.53
CA ARG A 71 7.83 -11.16 0.64
C ARG A 71 7.68 -10.40 1.96
N GLU A 72 8.18 -9.17 2.05
CA GLU A 72 8.04 -8.35 3.27
C GLU A 72 6.59 -7.92 3.53
N ILE A 73 5.83 -7.66 2.47
CA ILE A 73 4.38 -7.40 2.55
C ILE A 73 3.66 -8.65 3.08
N ASP A 74 3.97 -9.83 2.55
CA ASP A 74 3.35 -11.10 2.97
C ASP A 74 3.68 -11.42 4.43
N GLU A 75 4.95 -11.26 4.85
CA GLU A 75 5.37 -11.41 6.25
C GLU A 75 4.60 -10.45 7.18
N THR A 76 4.42 -9.21 6.75
CA THR A 76 3.64 -8.22 7.50
C THR A 76 2.18 -8.62 7.60
N HIS A 77 1.59 -9.12 6.52
CA HIS A 77 0.19 -9.57 6.48
C HIS A 77 -0.05 -10.81 7.37
N LEU A 78 0.93 -11.71 7.50
CA LEU A 78 0.85 -12.86 8.40
C LEU A 78 0.84 -12.45 9.88
N ILE A 79 1.49 -11.35 10.24
CA ILE A 79 1.47 -10.80 11.61
C ILE A 79 0.18 -10.02 11.86
N TYR A 80 -0.20 -9.18 10.89
CA TYR A 80 -1.38 -8.31 10.94
C TYR A 80 -2.38 -8.72 9.87
N SER A 81 -3.05 -9.85 10.07
CA SER A 81 -4.02 -10.37 9.11
C SER A 81 -5.34 -9.60 9.21
N ASN A 82 -5.76 -9.00 8.10
CA ASN A 82 -7.02 -8.26 7.96
C ASN A 82 -7.34 -7.32 9.14
N PRO A 83 -6.44 -6.37 9.49
CA PRO A 83 -6.60 -5.52 10.67
C PRO A 83 -7.79 -4.55 10.53
N CYS A 84 -8.18 -4.25 9.29
CA CYS A 84 -9.26 -3.33 8.94
C CYS A 84 -10.17 -3.97 7.86
N PRO A 85 -11.19 -4.77 8.23
CA PRO A 85 -12.12 -5.36 7.28
C PRO A 85 -13.06 -4.35 6.59
#